data_AF-A0A354FEG6-F1
#
_entry.id   AF-A0A354FEG6-F1
#
_cell.length_a   1.000
_cell.length_b   1.000
_cell.length_c   1.000
_cell.angle_alpha   90.00
_cell.angle_beta   90.00
_cell.angle_gamma   90.00
#
_symmetry.space_group_name_H-M   'P 1'
#
loop_
_entity.id
_entity.type
_entity.pdbx_description
1 polymer ?
#
loop_
_entity_poly.entity_id
_entity_poly.type
_entity_poly.pdbx_seq_one_letter_code
_entity_poly.pdbx_strand_id
1 'polypeptide(L)'
;MEIVNTAVKNYKEYEELIDVDTRLQLEYFAEKLKGKRIAMVNATAFGGGVAEILHSLVPLLRSLKIDIDWWIMDGSDEFFI
;
A
#
# COMPACT_ATOMS: atom_id res chain seq x y z
N MET A 1 5.62 14.84 8.45
CA MET A 1 5.27 13.57 7.76
C MET A 1 4.27 12.84 8.61
N GLU A 2 3.16 12.42 8.02
CA GLU A 2 2.05 11.77 8.72
C GLU A 2 1.82 10.37 8.13
N ILE A 3 1.54 9.38 8.98
CA ILE A 3 1.13 8.04 8.54
C ILE A 3 -0.34 8.08 8.13
N VAL A 4 -0.64 7.59 6.93
CA VAL A 4 -2.00 7.42 6.44
C VAL A 4 -2.58 6.09 6.93
N ASN A 5 -3.70 6.16 7.63
CA ASN A 5 -4.48 4.99 8.00
C ASN A 5 -5.41 4.59 6.85
N THR A 6 -5.31 3.34 6.42
CA THR A 6 -6.16 2.78 5.36
C THR A 6 -7.19 1.83 5.96
N ALA A 7 -8.31 1.62 5.26
CA ALA A 7 -9.23 0.54 5.60
C ALA A 7 -8.52 -0.83 5.58
N VAL A 8 -9.05 -1.80 6.32
CA VAL A 8 -8.55 -3.18 6.26
C VAL A 8 -9.08 -3.84 4.99
N LYS A 9 -8.21 -4.54 4.26
CA LYS A 9 -8.56 -5.38 3.13
C LYS A 9 -7.88 -6.74 3.28
N ASN A 10 -8.46 -7.77 2.68
CA ASN A 10 -7.85 -9.09 2.61
C ASN A 10 -7.72 -9.51 1.14
N TYR A 11 -6.48 -9.76 0.68
CA TYR A 11 -6.26 -10.15 -0.72
C TYR A 11 -7.00 -11.45 -1.09
N LYS A 12 -7.31 -12.31 -0.10
CA LYS A 12 -8.05 -13.55 -0.32
C LYS A 12 -9.45 -13.33 -0.89
N GLU A 13 -10.06 -12.17 -0.64
CA GLU A 13 -11.35 -11.78 -1.22
C GLU A 13 -11.28 -11.63 -2.76
N TYR A 14 -10.06 -11.58 -3.33
CA TYR A 14 -9.79 -11.44 -4.74
C TYR A 14 -9.24 -12.73 -5.38
N GLU A 15 -9.12 -13.84 -4.63
CA GLU A 15 -8.57 -15.10 -5.15
C GLU A 15 -9.37 -15.64 -6.35
N GLU A 16 -10.68 -15.45 -6.37
CA GLU A 16 -11.54 -15.89 -7.48
C GLU A 16 -11.37 -15.06 -8.76
N LEU A 17 -10.73 -13.89 -8.67
CA LEU A 17 -10.52 -12.97 -9.78
C LEU A 17 -9.14 -13.15 -10.44
N ILE A 18 -8.26 -13.96 -9.87
CA ILE A 18 -6.89 -14.18 -10.34
C ILE A 18 -6.67 -15.66 -10.64
N ASP A 19 -5.75 -15.96 -11.55
CA ASP A 19 -5.32 -17.33 -11.79
C ASP A 19 -4.38 -17.84 -10.68
N VAL A 20 -4.19 -19.16 -10.67
CA VAL A 20 -3.36 -19.85 -9.69
C VAL A 20 -1.91 -19.38 -9.74
N ASP A 21 -1.38 -19.12 -10.94
CA ASP A 21 0.01 -18.70 -11.14
C ASP A 21 0.26 -17.32 -10.52
N THR A 22 -0.66 -16.38 -10.72
CA THR A 22 -0.63 -15.04 -10.11
C THR A 22 -0.66 -15.13 -8.59
N ARG A 23 -1.54 -15.97 -8.02
CA ARG A 23 -1.60 -16.18 -6.57
C ARG A 23 -0.27 -16.71 -6.02
N LEU A 24 0.30 -17.72 -6.67
CA LEU A 24 1.58 -18.31 -6.26
C LEU A 24 2.75 -17.32 -6.38
N GLN A 25 2.75 -16.47 -7.41
CA GLN A 25 3.75 -15.40 -7.55
C GLN A 25 3.64 -14.37 -6.43
N LEU A 26 2.43 -13.94 -6.08
CA LEU A 26 2.20 -13.01 -4.96
C LEU A 26 2.71 -13.58 -3.64
N GLU A 27 2.38 -14.84 -3.34
CA GLU A 27 2.85 -15.55 -2.14
C GLU A 27 4.39 -15.68 -2.13
N TYR A 28 5.00 -16.02 -3.27
CA TYR A 28 6.45 -16.12 -3.42
C TYR A 28 7.14 -14.79 -3.14
N PHE A 29 6.67 -13.68 -3.74
CA PHE A 29 7.29 -12.37 -3.54
C PHE A 29 7.04 -11.83 -2.12
N ALA A 30 5.87 -12.08 -1.53
CA ALA A 30 5.60 -11.70 -0.14
C ALA A 30 6.62 -12.36 0.82
N GLU A 31 6.91 -13.65 0.67
CA GLU A 31 7.90 -14.34 1.51
C GLU A 31 9.32 -13.77 1.31
N LYS A 32 9.69 -13.38 0.08
CA LYS A 32 10.99 -12.72 -0.19
C LYS A 32 11.14 -11.35 0.47
N LEU A 33 10.02 -10.69 0.76
CA LEU A 33 9.98 -9.38 1.42
C LEU A 33 9.87 -9.48 2.94
N LYS A 34 9.77 -10.68 3.51
CA LYS A 34 9.66 -10.90 4.95
C LYS A 34 10.85 -10.27 5.70
N GLY A 35 10.52 -9.56 6.78
CA GLY A 35 11.49 -8.84 7.61
C GLY A 35 11.99 -7.52 7.00
N LYS A 36 11.53 -7.14 5.80
CA LYS A 36 11.80 -5.81 5.22
C LYS A 36 10.65 -4.87 5.56
N ARG A 37 10.97 -3.60 5.75
CA ARG A 37 10.01 -2.51 5.93
C ARG A 37 9.99 -1.64 4.68
N ILE A 38 8.79 -1.37 4.17
CA ILE A 38 8.59 -0.57 2.96
C ILE A 38 7.83 0.70 3.33
N ALA A 39 8.34 1.85 2.90
CA ALA A 39 7.67 3.13 3.08
C ALA A 39 7.27 3.70 1.71
N MET A 40 5.97 3.90 1.51
CA MET A 40 5.44 4.69 0.39
C MET A 40 5.35 6.14 0.85
N VAL A 41 5.93 7.07 0.10
CA VAL A 41 5.93 8.50 0.46
C VAL A 41 5.42 9.32 -0.72
N ASN A 42 4.43 10.17 -0.51
CA ASN A 42 3.93 11.11 -1.52
C ASN A 42 3.40 12.41 -0.87
N ALA A 43 2.81 13.30 -1.69
CA ALA A 43 2.38 14.63 -1.25
C ALA A 43 0.97 14.70 -0.65
N THR A 44 0.08 13.75 -0.95
CA THR A 44 -1.32 13.82 -0.50
C THR A 44 -1.96 12.44 -0.36
N ALA A 45 -2.82 12.28 0.65
CA ALA A 45 -3.67 11.11 0.83
C ALA A 45 -5.03 11.24 0.12
N PHE A 46 -5.29 12.40 -0.49
CA PHE A 46 -6.57 12.78 -1.08
C PHE A 46 -6.39 13.30 -2.50
N GLY A 47 -7.31 12.89 -3.38
CA GLY A 47 -7.34 13.35 -4.77
C GLY A 47 -6.24 12.75 -5.65
N GLY A 48 -6.61 12.39 -6.87
CA GLY A 48 -5.68 11.85 -7.87
C GLY A 48 -5.44 10.34 -7.78
N GLY A 49 -4.93 9.78 -8.88
CA GLY A 49 -4.80 8.33 -9.05
C GLY A 49 -3.80 7.65 -8.10
N VAL A 50 -2.73 8.35 -7.68
CA VAL A 50 -1.74 7.76 -6.75
C VAL A 50 -2.37 7.49 -5.39
N ALA A 51 -3.11 8.45 -4.84
CA ALA A 51 -3.79 8.28 -3.56
C ALA A 51 -4.84 7.15 -3.65
N GLU A 52 -5.61 7.10 -4.74
CA GLU A 52 -6.61 6.05 -4.97
C GLU A 52 -5.99 4.65 -5.01
N ILE A 53 -4.85 4.49 -5.69
CA ILE A 53 -4.11 3.23 -5.73
C ILE A 53 -3.62 2.84 -4.34
N LEU A 54 -3.00 3.76 -3.59
CA LEU A 54 -2.40 3.45 -2.28
C LEU A 54 -3.46 3.08 -1.23
N HIS A 55 -4.66 3.66 -1.29
CA HIS A 55 -5.81 3.24 -0.47
C HIS A 55 -6.21 1.77 -0.66
N SER A 56 -5.86 1.16 -1.80
CA SER A 56 -6.09 -0.26 -2.05
C SER A 56 -4.83 -1.11 -1.88
N LEU A 57 -3.70 -0.66 -2.43
CA LEU A 57 -2.45 -1.42 -2.47
C LEU A 57 -1.88 -1.67 -1.07
N VAL A 58 -1.82 -0.62 -0.24
CA VAL A 58 -1.23 -0.71 1.10
C VAL A 58 -1.93 -1.76 1.97
N PRO A 59 -3.26 -1.75 2.15
CA PRO A 59 -3.92 -2.77 2.96
C PRO A 59 -3.88 -4.18 2.34
N LEU A 60 -3.87 -4.30 1.00
CA LEU A 60 -3.72 -5.61 0.35
C LEU A 60 -2.33 -6.22 0.63
N LEU A 61 -1.25 -5.43 0.51
CA LEU A 61 0.11 -5.90 0.83
C LEU A 61 0.27 -6.22 2.33
N ARG A 62 -0.35 -5.43 3.21
CA ARG A 62 -0.42 -5.76 4.66
C ARG A 62 -1.11 -7.11 4.91
N SER A 63 -2.17 -7.42 4.16
CA SER A 63 -2.86 -8.71 4.27
C SER A 63 -1.98 -9.91 3.86
N LEU A 64 -1.04 -9.68 2.94
CA LEU A 64 0.04 -10.61 2.56
C LEU A 64 1.21 -10.64 3.57
N LYS A 65 1.05 -10.02 4.74
CA LYS A 65 2.07 -9.92 5.81
C LYS A 65 3.32 -9.14 5.43
N ILE A 66 3.23 -8.27 4.43
CA ILE A 66 4.29 -7.33 4.10
C ILE A 66 4.21 -6.14 5.06
N ASP A 67 5.33 -5.80 5.69
CA ASP A 67 5.46 -4.62 6.56
C ASP A 67 5.62 -3.38 5.67
N ILE A 68 4.49 -2.72 5.41
CA ILE A 68 4.40 -1.55 4.55
C ILE A 68 3.59 -0.43 5.23
N ASP A 69 4.12 0.79 5.14
CA ASP A 69 3.49 2.01 5.59
C ASP A 69 3.37 3.03 4.47
N TRP A 70 2.38 3.90 4.59
CA TRP A 70 2.18 5.04 3.69
C TRP A 70 2.27 6.34 4.47
N TRP A 71 3.16 7.21 4.02
CA TRP A 71 3.46 8.51 4.59
C TRP A 71 3.10 9.62 3.60
N ILE A 72 2.52 10.69 4.13
CA ILE A 72 2.38 11.94 3.39
C ILE A 72 3.37 12.97 3.92
N MET A 73 3.94 13.73 2.99
CA MET A 73 4.72 14.92 3.31
C MET A 73 3.76 16.03 3.71
N ASP A 74 4.12 16.75 4.77
CA ASP A 74 3.41 17.96 5.15
C ASP A 74 4.01 19.12 4.34
N GLY A 75 3.17 19.88 3.65
CA GLY A 75 3.57 21.09 2.94
C GLY A 75 3.04 22.27 3.72
N SER A 76 3.90 23.03 4.39
CA SER A 76 3.50 24.31 4.97
C SER A 76 3.02 25.23 3.85
N ASP A 77 1.87 25.91 4.04
CA ASP A 77 1.33 26.90 3.09
C ASP A 77 2.38 27.94 2.68
N GLU A 78 3.35 28.23 3.57
CA GLU A 78 4.51 29.12 3.33
C GLU A 78 5.41 28.72 2.14
N PHE A 79 5.35 27.48 1.66
CA PHE A 79 6.14 27.02 0.52
C PHE A 79 5.50 27.34 -0.83
N PHE A 80 4.19 27.58 -0.86
CA PHE A 80 3.40 27.75 -2.08
C PHE A 80 2.81 29.17 -2.25
N ILE A 81 3.19 30.10 -1.37
CA ILE A 81 2.88 31.55 -1.44
C ILE A 81 4.10 32.28 -2.02
#